data_AF-W6L836-F1
#
_entry.id   AF-W6L836-F1
#
_cell.length_a   1.000
_cell.length_b   1.000
_cell.length_c   1.000
_cell.angle_alpha   90.00
_cell.angle_beta   90.00
_cell.angle_gamma   90.00
#
_symmetry.space_group_name_H-M   'P 1'
#
loop_
_entity.id
_entity.type
_entity.pdbx_description
1 polymer ?
#
loop_
_entity_poly.entity_id
_entity_poly.type
_entity_poly.pdbx_seq_one_letter_code
_entity_poly.pdbx_strand_id
1 'polypeptide(L)'
;MGPVEMLTIIENKLEEYNRYVMDPTNGIEEGLIQAVLKAGDKERRLLTRLQLIAEQERAQEERVRQALERSNAPVMRRIGKPVLPRSHLPRDGKTRTAKRASIRKDELEESIQKFFR
;
A
#
# COMPACT_ATOMS: atom_id res chain seq x y z
N MET A 1 8.48 -33.09 32.22
CA MET A 1 8.87 -32.32 31.04
C MET A 1 8.13 -31.00 31.06
N GLY A 2 8.69 -30.04 31.78
CA GLY A 2 8.22 -28.66 31.78
C GLY A 2 8.56 -27.96 30.46
N PRO A 3 7.89 -26.83 30.13
CA PRO A 3 8.17 -26.06 28.93
C PRO A 3 9.64 -25.65 28.80
N VAL A 4 10.29 -25.31 29.93
CA VAL A 4 11.70 -24.93 29.96
C VAL A 4 12.60 -26.11 29.60
N GLU A 5 12.37 -27.28 30.20
CA GLU A 5 13.14 -28.50 29.90
C GLU A 5 13.03 -28.88 28.41
N MET A 6 11.83 -28.73 27.83
CA MET A 6 11.59 -28.98 26.40
C MET A 6 12.38 -28.00 25.51
N LEU A 7 12.43 -26.71 25.87
CA LEU A 7 13.21 -25.72 25.12
C LEU A 7 14.71 -26.04 25.20
N THR A 8 15.22 -26.44 26.36
CA THR A 8 16.64 -26.82 26.51
C THR A 8 16.99 -28.05 25.67
N ILE A 9 16.10 -29.04 25.60
CA ILE A 9 16.29 -30.21 24.73
C ILE A 9 16.32 -29.80 23.25
N ILE A 10 15.43 -28.89 22.84
CA ILE A 10 15.38 -28.38 21.47
C ILE A 10 16.67 -27.62 21.13
N GLU A 11 17.14 -26.73 22.01
CA GLU A 11 18.37 -25.97 21.83
C GLU A 11 19.58 -26.89 21.65
N ASN A 12 19.74 -27.88 22.53
CA ASN A 12 20.83 -28.86 22.43
C ASN A 12 20.80 -29.58 21.07
N LYS A 13 19.62 -30.00 20.62
CA LYS A 13 19.47 -30.71 19.34
C LYS A 13 19.74 -29.81 18.13
N LEU A 14 19.39 -28.53 18.22
CA LEU A 14 19.71 -27.54 17.19
C LEU A 14 21.22 -27.28 17.11
N GLU A 15 21.91 -27.21 18.25
CA GLU A 15 23.36 -27.10 18.27
C GLU A 15 24.05 -28.31 17.64
N GLU A 16 23.58 -29.52 17.96
CA GLU A 16 24.08 -30.76 17.34
C GLU A 16 23.95 -30.73 15.82
N TYR A 17 22.78 -30.35 15.30
CA TYR A 17 22.59 -30.23 13.85
C TYR A 17 23.44 -29.13 13.23
N ASN A 18 23.64 -28.00 13.93
CA ASN A 18 24.48 -26.93 13.42
C ASN A 18 25.93 -27.42 13.28
N ARG A 19 26.46 -28.09 14.30
CA ARG A 19 27.80 -28.72 14.24
C ARG A 19 27.88 -29.71 13.08
N TYR A 20 26.89 -30.60 12.96
CA TYR A 20 26.83 -31.56 11.86
C TYR A 20 26.83 -30.92 10.47
N VAL A 21 26.10 -29.82 10.28
CA VAL A 21 26.03 -29.12 8.98
C VAL A 21 27.32 -28.38 8.67
N MET A 22 28.01 -27.86 9.69
CA MET A 22 29.24 -27.09 9.53
C MET A 22 30.50 -27.96 9.46
N ASP A 23 30.41 -29.23 9.86
CA ASP A 23 31.52 -30.18 9.80
C ASP A 23 31.82 -30.58 8.34
N PRO A 24 33.00 -30.23 7.80
CA PRO A 24 33.34 -30.49 6.39
C PRO A 24 33.49 -31.99 6.07
N THR A 25 33.61 -32.83 7.10
CA THR A 25 33.70 -34.29 6.97
C THR A 25 32.39 -34.95 6.58
N ASN A 26 31.27 -34.28 6.80
CA ASN A 26 29.94 -34.84 6.54
C ASN A 26 29.52 -34.74 5.07
N GLY A 27 30.38 -34.16 4.21
CA GLY A 27 30.20 -34.14 2.76
C GLY A 27 29.07 -33.24 2.27
N ILE A 28 28.58 -32.33 3.12
CA ILE A 28 27.56 -31.35 2.73
C ILE A 28 28.25 -30.25 1.94
N GLU A 29 27.83 -30.06 0.69
CA GLU A 29 28.36 -28.99 -0.15
C GLU A 29 27.99 -27.61 0.40
N GLU A 30 28.97 -26.74 0.60
CA GLU A 30 28.76 -25.40 1.12
C GLU A 30 27.84 -24.56 0.23
N GLY A 31 27.88 -24.79 -1.09
CA GLY A 31 26.98 -24.16 -2.05
C GLY A 31 25.50 -24.49 -1.80
N LEU A 32 25.20 -25.73 -1.39
CA LEU A 32 23.84 -26.16 -1.06
C LEU A 32 23.35 -25.45 0.22
N ILE A 33 24.19 -25.37 1.25
CA ILE A 33 23.87 -24.66 2.50
C ILE A 33 23.53 -23.20 2.18
N GLN A 34 24.37 -22.51 1.41
CA GLN A 34 24.13 -21.13 1.01
C GLN A 34 22.87 -20.96 0.17
N ALA A 35 22.56 -21.91 -0.71
CA ALA A 35 21.33 -21.87 -1.52
C ALA A 35 20.08 -21.98 -0.65
N VAL A 36 20.07 -22.88 0.35
CA VAL A 36 18.96 -23.04 1.30
C VAL A 36 18.79 -21.77 2.14
N LEU A 37 19.87 -21.18 2.65
CA LEU A 37 19.81 -19.92 3.41
C LEU A 37 19.25 -18.78 2.55
N LYS A 38 19.70 -18.65 1.30
CA LYS A 38 19.18 -17.66 0.34
C LYS A 38 17.70 -17.87 0.04
N ALA A 39 17.24 -19.12 -0.09
CA ALA A 39 15.83 -19.44 -0.29
C ALA A 39 14.98 -19.01 0.91
N GLY A 40 15.40 -19.32 2.14
CA GLY A 40 14.71 -18.89 3.35
C GLY A 40 14.64 -17.36 3.50
N ASP A 41 15.72 -16.65 3.15
CA ASP A 41 15.71 -15.17 3.12
C ASP A 41 14.72 -14.62 2.09
N LYS A 42 14.61 -15.26 0.93
CA LYS A 42 13.66 -14.87 -0.11
C LYS A 42 12.22 -15.04 0.36
N GLU A 43 11.91 -16.16 1.04
CA GLU A 43 10.60 -16.41 1.64
C GLU A 43 10.25 -15.38 2.71
N ARG A 44 11.19 -15.09 3.63
CA ARG A 44 10.99 -14.03 4.65
C ARG A 44 10.64 -12.68 4.03
N ARG A 45 11.40 -12.26 3.00
CA ARG A 45 11.13 -10.99 2.29
C ARG A 45 9.77 -11.01 1.59
N LEU A 46 9.37 -12.16 1.03
CA LEU A 46 8.07 -12.31 0.40
C LEU A 46 6.94 -12.16 1.43
N LEU A 47 7.06 -12.81 2.60
CA LEU A 47 6.09 -12.68 3.68
C LEU A 47 5.96 -11.23 4.16
N THR A 48 7.07 -10.54 4.39
CA THR A 48 7.05 -9.11 4.78
C THR A 48 6.37 -8.25 3.72
N ARG A 49 6.63 -8.49 2.43
CA ARG A 49 5.96 -7.77 1.35
C ARG A 49 4.46 -8.03 1.32
N LEU A 50 4.03 -9.28 1.49
CA LEU A 50 2.61 -9.63 1.53
C LEU A 50 1.89 -8.96 2.70
N GLN A 51 2.53 -8.93 3.88
CA GLN A 51 1.99 -8.22 5.05
C GLN A 51 1.81 -6.73 4.77
N LEU A 52 2.82 -6.09 4.19
CA LEU A 52 2.77 -4.67 3.84
C LEU A 52 1.68 -4.36 2.80
N ILE A 53 1.51 -5.22 1.80
CA ILE A 53 0.41 -5.08 0.81
C ILE A 53 -0.94 -5.19 1.51
N ALA A 54 -1.12 -6.20 2.38
CA ALA A 54 -2.38 -6.38 3.11
C ALA A 54 -2.70 -5.19 4.02
N GLU A 55 -1.71 -4.58 4.66
CA GLU A 55 -1.88 -3.35 5.45
C GLU A 55 -2.29 -2.16 4.57
N GLN A 56 -1.68 -2.01 3.40
CA GLN A 56 -2.04 -0.96 2.44
C GLN A 56 -3.46 -1.11 1.92
N GLU A 57 -3.89 -2.34 1.63
CA GLU A 57 -5.26 -2.65 1.19
C GLU A 57 -6.27 -2.27 2.28
N ARG A 58 -6.05 -2.67 3.54
CA ARG A 58 -6.90 -2.28 4.67
C ARG A 58 -6.99 -0.76 4.82
N ALA A 59 -5.85 -0.07 4.75
CA ALA A 59 -5.83 1.40 4.83
C ALA A 59 -6.54 2.08 3.65
N GLN A 60 -6.55 1.46 2.46
CA GLN A 60 -7.32 1.93 1.31
C GLN A 60 -8.81 1.70 1.52
N GLU A 61 -9.22 0.52 1.99
CA GLU A 61 -10.61 0.19 2.30
C GLU A 61 -11.19 1.14 3.35
N GLU A 62 -10.44 1.45 4.41
CA GLU A 62 -10.85 2.40 5.44
C GLU A 62 -11.07 3.81 4.86
N ARG A 63 -10.16 4.27 3.98
CA ARG A 63 -10.30 5.57 3.31
C ARG A 63 -11.53 5.62 2.42
N VAL A 64 -11.79 4.56 1.65
CA VAL A 64 -12.98 4.45 0.80
C VAL A 64 -14.24 4.44 1.66
N ARG A 65 -14.25 3.67 2.75
CA ARG A 65 -15.37 3.61 3.69
C ARG A 65 -15.70 4.98 4.27
N GLN A 66 -14.71 5.71 4.79
CA GLN A 66 -14.92 7.05 5.32
C GLN A 66 -15.40 8.04 4.25
N ALA A 67 -14.89 7.93 3.01
CA ALA A 67 -15.34 8.79 1.91
C ALA A 67 -16.82 8.52 1.56
N LEU A 68 -17.22 7.25 1.55
CA LEU A 68 -18.59 6.83 1.29
C LEU A 68 -19.54 7.28 2.42
N GLU A 69 -19.12 7.15 3.68
CA GLU A 69 -19.85 7.66 4.84
C GLU A 69 -20.05 9.19 4.75
N ARG A 70 -19.01 9.95 4.38
CA ARG A 70 -19.12 11.41 4.16
C ARG A 70 -20.06 11.76 3.00
N SER A 71 -20.04 10.98 1.93
CA SER A 71 -20.90 11.21 0.76
C SER A 71 -22.37 10.90 1.06
N ASN A 72 -22.63 9.88 1.88
CA ASN A 72 -23.98 9.47 2.27
C ASN A 72 -24.54 10.30 3.44
N ALA A 73 -23.69 11.04 4.16
CA ALA A 73 -24.13 11.88 5.27
C ALA A 73 -25.15 12.93 4.78
N PRO A 74 -26.25 13.13 5.53
CA PRO A 74 -27.27 14.10 5.14
C PRO A 74 -26.66 15.51 5.11
N VAL A 75 -26.82 16.20 3.98
CA VAL A 75 -26.35 17.58 3.83
C VAL A 75 -27.21 18.48 4.71
N MET A 76 -26.69 18.90 5.86
CA MET A 76 -27.33 19.91 6.70
C MET A 76 -27.36 21.25 5.96
N ARG A 77 -28.50 21.56 5.37
CA ARG A 77 -28.77 22.90 4.83
C ARG A 77 -28.89 23.85 6.02
N ARG A 78 -28.01 24.85 6.10
CA ARG A 78 -28.14 25.92 7.08
C ARG A 78 -29.42 26.70 6.77
N ILE A 79 -30.42 26.58 7.63
CA ILE A 79 -31.68 27.32 7.54
C ILE A 79 -31.45 28.67 8.24
N GLY A 80 -31.79 29.79 7.60
CA GLY A 80 -31.63 31.14 8.14
C GLY A 80 -31.08 32.17 7.14
N LYS A 81 -30.49 33.27 7.65
CA LYS A 81 -29.89 34.32 6.81
C LYS A 81 -28.69 33.77 6.02
N PRO A 82 -28.52 34.15 4.74
CA PRO A 82 -27.39 33.71 3.94
C PRO A 82 -26.07 34.18 4.57
N VAL A 83 -25.01 33.37 4.42
CA VAL A 83 -23.66 33.75 4.86
C VAL A 83 -23.22 34.95 4.04
N LEU A 84 -23.19 36.12 4.68
CA LEU A 84 -22.60 37.32 4.10
C LEU A 84 -21.08 37.14 4.07
N PRO A 85 -20.41 37.33 2.93
CA PRO A 85 -18.97 37.29 2.87
C PRO A 85 -18.40 38.42 3.76
N ARG A 86 -17.33 38.12 4.51
CA ARG A 86 -16.68 39.11 5.39
C ARG A 86 -15.98 40.24 4.63
N SER A 87 -15.82 40.09 3.32
CA SER A 87 -15.28 41.10 2.40
C SER A 87 -15.88 40.94 1.00
N HIS A 88 -15.94 42.04 0.24
CA HIS A 88 -16.19 41.98 -1.21
C HIS A 88 -14.93 41.49 -1.92
N LEU A 89 -14.80 40.16 -2.08
CA LEU A 89 -13.86 39.61 -3.05
C LEU A 89 -14.43 39.84 -4.46
N PRO A 90 -13.67 40.47 -5.37
CA PRO A 90 -14.03 40.52 -6.79
C PRO A 90 -14.28 39.10 -7.30
N ARG A 91 -15.44 38.89 -7.91
CA ARG A 91 -15.87 37.58 -8.39
C ARG A 91 -15.23 37.30 -9.75
N ASP A 92 -13.92 37.05 -9.79
CA ASP A 92 -13.21 36.72 -11.04
C ASP A 92 -13.46 35.28 -11.53
N GLY A 93 -14.35 34.55 -10.87
CA GLY A 93 -14.45 33.08 -10.98
C GLY A 93 -15.41 32.53 -12.04
N LYS A 94 -16.36 33.30 -12.58
CA LYS A 94 -17.34 32.74 -13.55
C LYS A 94 -16.81 32.61 -14.98
N THR A 95 -15.75 33.33 -15.34
CA THR A 95 -15.18 33.31 -16.69
C THR A 95 -14.04 32.29 -16.83
N ARG A 96 -13.28 31.99 -15.77
CA ARG A 96 -12.11 31.08 -15.84
C ARG A 96 -12.51 29.62 -16.03
N THR A 97 -13.60 29.15 -15.44
CA THR A 97 -14.08 27.78 -15.60
C THR A 97 -14.67 27.54 -17.00
N ALA A 98 -15.43 28.50 -17.53
CA ALA A 98 -15.97 28.45 -18.89
C ALA A 98 -14.87 28.49 -19.97
N LYS A 99 -13.83 29.32 -19.78
CA LYS A 99 -12.65 29.35 -20.67
C LYS A 99 -11.84 28.04 -20.63
N ARG A 100 -11.62 27.46 -19.45
CA ARG A 100 -10.94 26.15 -19.35
C ARG A 100 -11.75 25.00 -19.96
N ALA A 101 -13.08 25.06 -19.89
CA ALA A 101 -13.95 24.04 -20.46
C ALA A 101 -14.03 24.13 -22.00
N SER A 102 -13.90 25.32 -22.59
CA SER A 102 -13.81 25.51 -24.04
C SER A 102 -12.46 25.03 -24.57
N ILE A 103 -11.35 25.47 -23.96
CA ILE A 103 -9.99 25.04 -24.36
C ILE A 103 -9.85 23.51 -24.38
N ARG A 104 -10.40 22.82 -23.36
CA ARG A 104 -10.38 21.35 -23.31
C ARG A 104 -11.22 20.65 -24.39
N LYS A 105 -12.27 21.31 -24.89
CA LYS A 105 -13.10 20.77 -25.97
C LYS A 105 -12.38 20.90 -27.31
N ASP A 106 -11.79 22.07 -27.55
CA ASP A 106 -11.04 22.35 -28.78
C ASP A 106 -9.83 21.38 -28.91
N GLU A 107 -9.07 21.17 -27.82
CA GLU A 107 -7.97 20.20 -27.78
C GLU A 107 -8.42 18.75 -28.04
N LEU A 108 -9.60 18.37 -27.55
CA LEU A 108 -10.17 17.04 -27.77
C LEU A 108 -10.60 16.86 -29.22
N GLU A 109 -11.27 17.86 -29.81
CA GLU A 109 -11.69 17.85 -31.21
C GLU A 109 -10.50 17.77 -32.17
N GLU A 110 -9.42 18.51 -31.90
CA GLU A 110 -8.16 18.40 -32.65
C GLU A 110 -7.54 17.01 -32.54
N SER A 111 -7.55 16.40 -31.34
CA SER A 111 -7.02 15.04 -31.15
C SER A 111 -7.83 13.98 -31.91
N ILE A 112 -9.17 14.14 -31.94
CA ILE A 112 -10.08 13.24 -32.65
C ILE A 112 -9.87 13.38 -34.16
N GLN A 113 -9.79 14.61 -34.69
CA GLN A 113 -9.53 14.84 -36.11
C GLN A 113 -8.17 14.29 -36.55
N LYS A 114 -7.15 14.40 -35.69
CA LYS A 114 -5.82 13.82 -35.94
C LYS A 114 -5.81 12.29 -35.92
N PHE A 115 -6.72 11.64 -35.20
CA PHE A 115 -6.82 10.18 -35.12
C PHE A 115 -7.45 9.56 -36.38
N PHE A 116 -8.35 10.27 -37.06
CA PHE A 116 -9.05 9.79 -38.26
C PHE A 116 -8.39 10.19 -39.59
N ARG A 117 -7.24 10.86 -39.55
CA ARG A 117 -6.43 11.23 -40.72
C ARG A 117 -5.20 10.35 -40.83
#